data_AF-A0A7S1GH21-F1
#
_entry.id   AF-A0A7S1GH21-F1
#
_cell.length_a   1.000
_cell.length_b   1.000
_cell.length_c   1.000
_cell.angle_alpha   90.00
_cell.angle_beta   90.00
_cell.angle_gamma   90.00
#
_symmetry.space_group_name_H-M   'P 1'
#
loop_
_entity.id
_entity.type
_entity.pdbx_description
1 polymer ?
#
loop_
_entity_poly.entity_id
_entity_poly.type
_entity_poly.pdbx_seq_one_letter_code
_entity_poly.pdbx_strand_id
1 'polypeptide(L)'
;MADLPCWTSAASALSHDALCIGSTPVNNRSYSSGRNSVGRRSRFWRAALSQTDQARSDSSDLVRTPESFQEPPGRLTKVNRFSSPSPEDLFRCAGCVDPACQGAFGCAGFSWRLDPNGYLREILTSKVYDVAVETPMVQAKELGRQYANQILLKREDLQPVKSFKLRGAYNKMAQLTRDELDNGVICSSAGNHAQGVALGAAKLGCKAIICMPINTPEIKVAAVKALGGTVELVGESYQETQAYAQKKSRDEGMVFIAPYDDPYTIAGQGTVGAEILRQCDMDNLEAVFVPVGGGGLIAGVAAYIKALRPEIKVIGVEPTGANAMAQSLALGKRITLSRVDTFADGVAVKQVGAETFRLCKEYVDGVILVDNAATSAAIKDVFNETRSILEPSGAVAVAGAKEYIRNYNIKNKTVVAITSGANM
;
A
#
# COMPACT_ATOMS: atom_id res chain seq x y z
N MET A 1 -37.61 34.82 36.40
CA MET A 1 -36.92 35.90 35.65
C MET A 1 -36.01 35.17 34.66
N ALA A 2 -36.52 34.72 33.51
CA ALA A 2 -36.71 35.49 32.26
C ALA A 2 -35.35 35.93 31.68
N ASP A 3 -34.92 35.63 30.44
CA ASP A 3 -35.54 35.02 29.26
C ASP A 3 -34.46 34.47 28.29
N LEU A 4 -34.81 33.41 27.56
CA LEU A 4 -34.28 33.02 26.24
C LEU A 4 -35.21 33.58 25.15
N PRO A 5 -34.75 33.75 23.89
CA PRO A 5 -35.67 33.72 22.76
C PRO A 5 -35.50 32.46 21.90
N CYS A 6 -36.63 31.79 21.74
CA CYS A 6 -36.97 30.73 20.82
C CYS A 6 -37.24 31.29 19.40
N TRP A 7 -36.94 30.52 18.36
CA TRP A 7 -37.65 30.63 17.08
C TRP A 7 -38.18 29.26 16.67
N THR A 8 -39.49 29.21 16.49
CA THR A 8 -40.34 28.05 16.21
C THR A 8 -40.48 27.74 14.73
N SER A 9 -40.49 26.43 14.43
CA SER A 9 -41.34 25.66 13.51
C SER A 9 -41.81 26.21 12.15
N ALA A 10 -41.68 25.38 11.12
CA ALA A 10 -42.81 25.03 10.24
C ALA A 10 -42.59 23.62 9.65
N ALA A 11 -43.55 22.73 9.93
CA ALA A 11 -43.70 21.42 9.31
C ALA A 11 -44.73 21.52 8.17
N SER A 12 -44.55 20.76 7.08
CA SER A 12 -45.67 20.32 6.23
C SER A 12 -45.33 18.97 5.60
N ALA A 13 -46.28 18.05 5.74
CA ALA A 13 -46.25 16.65 5.37
C ALA A 13 -46.72 16.40 3.92
N LEU A 14 -46.77 15.09 3.58
CA LEU A 14 -47.42 14.42 2.43
C LEU A 14 -46.50 14.26 1.21
N SER A 15 -46.40 13.11 0.53
CA SER A 15 -47.22 11.89 0.51
C SER A 15 -46.42 10.70 -0.04
N HIS A 16 -46.81 9.50 0.39
CA HIS A 16 -46.54 8.24 -0.29
C HIS A 16 -47.05 8.27 -1.74
N ASP A 17 -46.32 7.65 -2.66
CA ASP A 17 -46.94 6.90 -3.76
C ASP A 17 -45.99 5.80 -4.25
N ALA A 18 -46.40 4.57 -3.98
CA ALA A 18 -45.91 3.35 -4.60
C ALA A 18 -46.78 3.06 -5.82
N LEU A 19 -46.18 2.82 -6.98
CA LEU A 19 -46.89 2.30 -8.15
C LEU A 19 -46.20 1.04 -8.68
N CYS A 20 -46.75 -0.09 -8.24
CA CYS A 20 -46.70 -1.36 -8.94
C CYS A 20 -47.66 -1.33 -10.13
N ILE A 21 -47.16 -1.60 -11.33
CA ILE A 21 -47.94 -1.97 -12.53
C ILE A 21 -46.98 -2.87 -13.34
N GLY A 22 -47.30 -4.05 -13.87
CA GLY A 22 -48.50 -4.86 -13.92
C GLY A 22 -48.13 -6.08 -14.77
N SER A 23 -48.39 -7.26 -14.26
CA SER A 23 -48.31 -8.56 -14.96
C SER A 23 -49.48 -8.74 -15.93
N THR A 24 -49.30 -9.53 -17.02
CA THR A 24 -50.23 -10.51 -17.66
C THR A 24 -49.82 -10.79 -19.15
N PRO A 25 -50.27 -11.88 -19.84
CA PRO A 25 -49.57 -13.18 -19.85
C PRO A 25 -49.56 -13.90 -21.24
N VAL A 26 -49.18 -15.19 -21.25
CA VAL A 26 -49.58 -16.28 -22.18
C VAL A 26 -48.98 -16.30 -23.60
N ASN A 27 -48.17 -17.32 -23.94
CA ASN A 27 -48.70 -18.48 -24.67
C ASN A 27 -47.74 -19.67 -24.77
N ASN A 28 -48.28 -20.83 -24.40
CA ASN A 28 -47.71 -22.16 -24.49
C ASN A 28 -48.19 -22.77 -25.82
N ARG A 29 -47.30 -23.24 -26.71
CA ARG A 29 -47.67 -24.21 -27.74
C ARG A 29 -46.53 -25.20 -28.01
N SER A 30 -46.74 -26.39 -27.48
CA SER A 30 -46.19 -27.67 -27.94
C SER A 30 -46.65 -28.00 -29.36
N TYR A 31 -45.76 -28.50 -30.22
CA TYR A 31 -46.11 -29.49 -31.24
C TYR A 31 -44.90 -30.37 -31.59
N SER A 32 -45.21 -31.64 -31.79
CA SER A 32 -44.35 -32.80 -31.97
C SER A 32 -43.94 -33.06 -33.43
N SER A 33 -42.91 -33.91 -33.56
CA SER A 33 -42.67 -34.90 -34.63
C SER A 33 -41.92 -34.47 -35.91
N GLY A 34 -40.95 -35.31 -36.31
CA GLY A 34 -40.32 -35.28 -37.63
C GLY A 34 -38.91 -35.86 -37.65
N ARG A 35 -38.78 -37.16 -38.00
CA ARG A 35 -37.51 -37.87 -38.22
C ARG A 35 -36.85 -37.50 -39.56
N ASN A 36 -35.53 -37.72 -39.58
CA ASN A 36 -34.63 -38.03 -40.70
C ASN A 36 -34.23 -36.92 -41.69
N SER A 37 -32.94 -36.58 -41.69
CA SER A 37 -32.06 -36.90 -42.82
C SER A 37 -30.58 -36.67 -42.50
N VAL A 38 -29.77 -37.55 -43.06
CA VAL A 38 -28.32 -37.66 -42.94
C VAL A 38 -27.64 -36.50 -43.66
N GLY A 39 -26.69 -35.82 -42.99
CA GLY A 39 -25.90 -34.76 -43.59
C GLY A 39 -24.62 -34.48 -42.81
N ARG A 40 -23.49 -34.92 -43.38
CA ARG A 40 -22.10 -34.64 -42.99
C ARG A 40 -21.90 -33.28 -42.31
N ARG A 41 -21.18 -33.25 -41.17
CA ARG A 41 -20.14 -32.23 -40.91
C ARG A 41 -19.19 -32.66 -39.79
N SER A 42 -17.92 -32.53 -40.12
CA SER A 42 -16.74 -32.84 -39.34
C SER A 42 -16.37 -31.68 -38.40
N ARG A 43 -15.51 -32.00 -37.42
CA ARG A 43 -14.69 -31.10 -36.59
C ARG A 43 -15.39 -30.38 -35.42
N PHE A 44 -15.50 -31.07 -34.28
CA PHE A 44 -15.63 -30.43 -32.96
C PHE A 44 -14.90 -31.27 -31.91
N TRP A 45 -13.56 -31.23 -31.90
CA TRP A 45 -12.72 -31.73 -30.80
C TRP A 45 -11.34 -31.02 -30.77
N ARG A 46 -11.31 -29.70 -31.00
CA ARG A 46 -10.11 -28.85 -30.83
C ARG A 46 -10.46 -27.42 -30.36
N ALA A 47 -11.15 -27.30 -29.23
CA ALA A 47 -11.44 -25.98 -28.64
C ALA A 47 -11.39 -25.94 -27.11
N ALA A 48 -10.85 -26.98 -26.45
CA ALA A 48 -10.74 -27.03 -24.98
C ALA A 48 -9.28 -27.11 -24.47
N LEU A 49 -8.29 -27.20 -25.38
CA LEU A 49 -6.87 -27.29 -25.04
C LEU A 49 -6.08 -26.00 -25.36
N SER A 50 -6.69 -25.00 -26.00
CA SER A 50 -6.00 -23.75 -26.37
C SER A 50 -6.11 -22.64 -25.32
N GLN A 51 -7.12 -22.65 -24.45
CA GLN A 51 -7.27 -21.60 -23.41
C GLN A 51 -6.29 -21.78 -22.24
N THR A 52 -5.90 -23.02 -21.94
CA THR A 52 -4.89 -23.33 -20.91
C THR A 52 -3.46 -23.01 -21.35
N ASP A 53 -3.17 -23.05 -22.65
CA ASP A 53 -1.86 -22.66 -23.20
C ASP A 53 -1.74 -21.15 -23.42
N GLN A 54 -2.84 -20.44 -23.74
CA GLN A 54 -2.84 -18.98 -23.87
C GLN A 54 -2.69 -18.27 -22.52
N ALA A 55 -3.27 -18.82 -21.45
CA ALA A 55 -3.05 -18.32 -20.08
C ALA A 55 -1.60 -18.54 -19.59
N ARG A 56 -0.90 -19.57 -20.12
CA ARG A 56 0.51 -19.81 -19.81
C ARG A 56 1.44 -18.89 -20.62
N SER A 57 1.09 -18.52 -21.86
CA SER A 57 1.87 -17.58 -22.66
C SER A 57 1.78 -16.12 -22.20
N ASP A 58 0.67 -15.69 -21.60
CA ASP A 58 0.53 -14.31 -21.08
C ASP A 58 1.28 -14.08 -19.75
N SER A 59 1.53 -15.15 -18.98
CA SER A 59 2.20 -15.06 -17.68
C SER A 59 3.69 -14.70 -17.78
N SER A 60 4.36 -15.05 -18.89
CA SER A 60 5.78 -14.71 -19.10
C SER A 60 6.00 -13.22 -19.39
N ASP A 61 4.98 -12.51 -19.88
CA ASP A 61 5.07 -11.08 -20.23
C ASP A 61 5.04 -10.14 -19.01
N LEU A 62 4.67 -10.66 -17.85
CA LEU A 62 4.56 -9.91 -16.59
C LEU A 62 5.77 -10.07 -15.68
N VAL A 63 6.67 -11.03 -15.97
CA VAL A 63 7.93 -11.16 -15.25
C VAL A 63 8.98 -10.27 -15.91
N ARG A 64 9.56 -9.34 -15.16
CA ARG A 64 10.53 -8.35 -15.68
C ARG A 64 11.80 -8.33 -14.85
N THR A 65 12.88 -7.80 -15.42
CA THR A 65 14.08 -7.50 -14.65
C THR A 65 14.09 -6.01 -14.29
N PRO A 66 14.77 -5.61 -13.19
CA PRO A 66 14.90 -4.20 -12.86
C PRO A 66 15.52 -3.37 -14.00
N GLU A 67 16.49 -3.95 -14.72
CA GLU A 67 17.25 -3.30 -15.78
C GLU A 67 16.47 -3.13 -17.08
N SER A 68 15.34 -3.83 -17.23
CA SER A 68 14.44 -3.70 -18.40
C SER A 68 13.70 -2.37 -18.44
N PHE A 69 13.79 -1.58 -17.37
CA PHE A 69 13.18 -0.27 -17.25
C PHE A 69 14.22 0.72 -16.73
N GLN A 70 14.68 1.58 -17.62
CA GLN A 70 15.66 2.61 -17.31
C GLN A 70 15.03 3.96 -17.51
N GLU A 71 15.09 4.78 -16.47
CA GLU A 71 14.81 6.21 -16.56
C GLU A 71 16.08 6.95 -16.15
N PRO A 72 16.38 8.11 -16.78
CA PRO A 72 17.48 8.95 -16.33
C PRO A 72 17.35 9.25 -14.83
N PRO A 73 18.46 9.26 -14.06
CA PRO A 73 18.43 9.55 -12.63
C PRO A 73 17.63 10.82 -12.34
N GLY A 74 16.70 10.75 -11.39
CA GLY A 74 15.87 11.89 -11.00
C GLY A 74 14.75 12.29 -11.97
N ARG A 75 14.55 11.59 -13.08
CA ARG A 75 13.42 11.84 -13.98
C ARG A 75 12.16 11.19 -13.41
N LEU A 76 11.06 11.94 -13.42
CA LEU A 76 9.77 11.43 -13.00
C LEU A 76 9.20 10.47 -14.07
N THR A 77 8.86 9.25 -13.66
CA THR A 77 8.25 8.25 -14.54
C THR A 77 6.84 8.64 -14.97
N LYS A 78 6.40 8.13 -16.11
CA LYS A 78 5.00 8.27 -16.56
C LYS A 78 4.08 7.33 -15.78
N VAL A 79 2.87 7.79 -15.48
CA VAL A 79 1.79 6.98 -14.92
C VAL A 79 0.73 6.74 -15.99
N ASN A 80 0.56 5.49 -16.41
CA ASN A 80 -0.54 5.11 -17.30
C ASN A 80 -1.84 5.04 -16.50
N ARG A 81 -2.65 6.10 -16.55
CA ARG A 81 -3.94 6.19 -15.85
C ARG A 81 -5.11 5.60 -16.65
N PHE A 82 -4.92 5.32 -17.94
CA PHE A 82 -6.01 5.03 -18.87
C PHE A 82 -6.27 3.54 -19.09
N SER A 83 -5.31 2.67 -18.74
CA SER A 83 -5.56 1.23 -18.83
C SER A 83 -6.60 0.79 -17.82
N SER A 84 -7.49 -0.12 -18.19
CA SER A 84 -8.34 -0.81 -17.23
C SER A 84 -7.51 -1.75 -16.34
N PRO A 85 -7.83 -1.90 -15.05
CA PRO A 85 -7.17 -2.90 -14.22
C PRO A 85 -7.48 -4.30 -14.74
N SER A 86 -6.47 -5.19 -14.76
CA SER A 86 -6.70 -6.61 -15.02
C SER A 86 -7.36 -7.26 -13.79
N PRO A 87 -8.06 -8.40 -13.93
CA PRO A 87 -8.69 -9.09 -12.79
C PRO A 87 -7.72 -9.47 -11.65
N GLU A 88 -6.45 -9.70 -12.00
CA GLU A 88 -5.33 -9.92 -11.08
C GLU A 88 -4.90 -8.67 -10.32
N ASP A 89 -5.18 -7.46 -10.84
CA ASP A 89 -4.90 -6.18 -10.18
C ASP A 89 -6.01 -5.75 -9.20
N LEU A 90 -7.07 -6.54 -9.08
CA LEU A 90 -8.14 -6.29 -8.12
C LEU A 90 -7.72 -6.75 -6.72
N PHE A 91 -7.85 -5.85 -5.74
CA PHE A 91 -7.60 -6.17 -4.34
C PHE A 91 -8.54 -7.25 -3.82
N ARG A 92 -7.93 -8.26 -3.18
CA ARG A 92 -8.60 -9.37 -2.49
C ARG A 92 -7.92 -9.54 -1.14
N CYS A 93 -8.70 -9.67 -0.07
CA CYS A 93 -8.11 -9.95 1.24
C CYS A 93 -7.37 -11.30 1.21
N ALA A 94 -6.28 -11.39 1.98
CA ALA A 94 -5.39 -12.54 1.97
C ALA A 94 -6.14 -13.83 2.33
N GLY A 95 -6.06 -14.83 1.45
CA GLY A 95 -6.70 -16.13 1.67
C GLY A 95 -8.22 -16.14 1.51
N CYS A 96 -8.82 -15.08 0.97
CA CYS A 96 -10.27 -14.98 0.84
C CYS A 96 -10.84 -15.90 -0.27
N VAL A 97 -11.75 -16.77 0.15
CA VAL A 97 -12.52 -17.67 -0.72
C VAL A 97 -13.99 -17.25 -0.87
N ASP A 98 -14.38 -16.12 -0.25
CA ASP A 98 -15.75 -15.63 -0.31
C ASP A 98 -16.14 -15.31 -1.76
N PRO A 99 -17.21 -15.93 -2.30
CA PRO A 99 -17.73 -15.64 -3.64
C PRO A 99 -18.05 -14.17 -3.88
N ALA A 100 -18.53 -13.44 -2.85
CA ALA A 100 -18.82 -12.01 -2.95
C ALA A 100 -17.57 -11.18 -3.21
N CYS A 101 -16.40 -11.66 -2.76
CA CYS A 101 -15.12 -11.05 -3.05
C CYS A 101 -14.58 -11.39 -4.44
N GLN A 102 -15.15 -12.38 -5.15
CA GLN A 102 -14.70 -12.82 -6.49
C GLN A 102 -15.20 -11.94 -7.65
N GLY A 103 -16.02 -10.93 -7.37
CA GLY A 103 -16.57 -10.01 -8.37
C GLY A 103 -15.57 -9.02 -8.98
N ALA A 104 -16.07 -8.21 -9.92
CA ALA A 104 -15.29 -7.21 -10.67
C ALA A 104 -14.75 -6.06 -9.80
N PHE A 105 -15.29 -5.88 -8.59
CA PHE A 105 -14.87 -4.86 -7.64
C PHE A 105 -13.96 -5.43 -6.54
N GLY A 106 -13.48 -6.67 -6.65
CA GLY A 106 -12.64 -7.30 -5.63
C GLY A 106 -13.38 -7.49 -4.30
N CYS A 107 -12.68 -7.29 -3.17
CA CYS A 107 -13.24 -7.58 -1.85
C CYS A 107 -14.44 -6.71 -1.47
N ALA A 108 -15.62 -7.33 -1.30
CA ALA A 108 -16.86 -6.66 -0.92
C ALA A 108 -16.84 -6.11 0.52
N GLY A 109 -16.10 -6.74 1.43
CA GLY A 109 -15.94 -6.29 2.82
C GLY A 109 -15.18 -4.96 2.98
N PHE A 110 -14.56 -4.48 1.91
CA PHE A 110 -13.89 -3.18 1.88
C PHE A 110 -14.43 -2.29 0.77
N SER A 111 -15.74 -2.37 0.46
CA SER A 111 -16.38 -1.55 -0.57
C SER A 111 -16.12 -0.05 -0.39
N TRP A 112 -16.04 0.41 0.87
CA TRP A 112 -15.72 1.79 1.22
C TRP A 112 -14.41 2.31 0.61
N ARG A 113 -13.46 1.44 0.26
CA ARG A 113 -12.18 1.85 -0.36
C ARG A 113 -12.36 2.48 -1.74
N LEU A 114 -13.51 2.24 -2.37
CA LEU A 114 -13.90 2.78 -3.67
C LEU A 114 -14.70 4.08 -3.54
N ASP A 115 -15.14 4.44 -2.32
CA ASP A 115 -15.80 5.73 -2.09
C ASP A 115 -14.77 6.86 -2.25
N PRO A 116 -15.12 7.98 -2.91
CA PRO A 116 -14.18 9.08 -3.16
C PRO A 116 -13.44 9.60 -1.92
N ASN A 117 -14.08 9.53 -0.74
CA ASN A 117 -13.51 9.97 0.54
C ASN A 117 -13.30 8.81 1.52
N GLY A 118 -13.37 7.56 1.06
CA GLY A 118 -13.25 6.38 1.92
C GLY A 118 -11.94 6.38 2.69
N TYR A 119 -10.81 6.53 1.99
CA TYR A 119 -9.49 6.62 2.62
C TYR A 119 -9.34 7.84 3.51
N LEU A 120 -9.85 9.01 3.10
CA LEU A 120 -9.80 10.22 3.92
C LEU A 120 -10.48 9.98 5.27
N ARG A 121 -11.68 9.36 5.26
CA ARG A 121 -12.41 9.00 6.49
C ARG A 121 -11.59 8.04 7.35
N GLU A 122 -11.14 6.91 6.79
CA GLU A 122 -10.41 5.89 7.57
C GLU A 122 -9.05 6.37 8.09
N ILE A 123 -8.42 7.34 7.43
CA ILE A 123 -7.20 7.99 7.92
C ILE A 123 -7.50 8.87 9.13
N LEU A 124 -8.57 9.68 9.06
CA LEU A 124 -8.97 10.59 10.14
C LEU A 124 -9.50 9.86 11.38
N THR A 125 -10.15 8.70 11.20
CA THR A 125 -10.68 7.87 12.29
C THR A 125 -9.69 6.80 12.77
N SER A 126 -8.48 6.80 12.25
CA SER A 126 -7.45 5.82 12.60
C SER A 126 -7.01 5.95 14.05
N LYS A 127 -6.73 4.79 14.68
CA LYS A 127 -6.29 4.71 16.08
C LYS A 127 -4.77 4.67 16.25
N VAL A 128 -3.98 5.09 15.23
CA VAL A 128 -2.51 4.93 15.26
C VAL A 128 -1.84 5.49 16.51
N TYR A 129 -2.36 6.57 17.09
CA TYR A 129 -1.71 7.29 18.19
C TYR A 129 -1.78 6.55 19.54
N ASP A 130 -2.46 5.41 19.60
CA ASP A 130 -2.38 4.49 20.74
C ASP A 130 -0.98 3.86 20.89
N VAL A 131 -0.22 3.82 19.79
CA VAL A 131 1.12 3.22 19.68
C VAL A 131 2.15 4.12 19.00
N ALA A 132 1.72 5.00 18.10
CA ALA A 132 2.56 5.91 17.35
C ALA A 132 2.60 7.28 18.02
N VAL A 133 3.66 8.03 17.74
CA VAL A 133 3.74 9.45 18.06
C VAL A 133 3.59 10.27 16.78
N GLU A 134 3.08 11.49 16.90
CA GLU A 134 3.24 12.48 15.84
C GLU A 134 4.73 12.83 15.72
N THR A 135 5.37 12.38 14.65
CA THR A 135 6.82 12.52 14.51
C THR A 135 7.20 13.93 14.11
N PRO A 136 8.40 14.41 14.49
CA PRO A 136 8.80 15.78 14.14
C PRO A 136 9.04 15.93 12.63
N MET A 137 8.70 17.12 12.14
CA MET A 137 9.11 17.62 10.84
C MET A 137 10.38 18.47 11.02
N VAL A 138 11.52 17.96 10.59
CA VAL A 138 12.82 18.60 10.83
C VAL A 138 13.35 19.24 9.55
N GLN A 139 13.69 20.52 9.60
CA GLN A 139 14.35 21.17 8.46
C GLN A 139 15.81 20.69 8.31
N ALA A 140 16.15 20.21 7.12
CA ALA A 140 17.52 19.94 6.70
C ALA A 140 18.16 21.25 6.21
N LYS A 141 18.97 21.89 7.07
CA LYS A 141 19.47 23.25 6.87
C LYS A 141 20.58 23.29 5.82
N GLU A 142 21.50 22.33 5.85
CA GLU A 142 22.61 22.25 4.90
C GLU A 142 22.10 21.94 3.49
N LEU A 143 21.24 20.93 3.36
CA LEU A 143 20.58 20.60 2.11
C LEU A 143 19.74 21.78 1.63
N GLY A 144 18.99 22.42 2.52
CA GLY A 144 18.19 23.59 2.14
C GLY A 144 19.02 24.73 1.56
N ARG A 145 20.17 25.03 2.18
CA ARG A 145 21.15 26.01 1.66
C ARG A 145 21.74 25.59 0.32
N GLN A 146 22.18 24.33 0.21
CA GLN A 146 22.80 23.79 -1.00
C GLN A 146 21.87 23.85 -2.21
N TYR A 147 20.58 23.57 -2.00
CA TYR A 147 19.62 23.47 -3.09
C TYR A 147 18.76 24.72 -3.29
N ALA A 148 18.87 25.73 -2.41
CA ALA A 148 18.03 26.94 -2.38
C ALA A 148 16.53 26.61 -2.29
N ASN A 149 16.18 25.70 -1.37
CA ASN A 149 14.82 25.25 -1.09
C ASN A 149 14.67 24.97 0.42
N GLN A 150 13.44 24.91 0.91
CA GLN A 150 13.18 24.36 2.24
C GLN A 150 13.01 22.84 2.13
N ILE A 151 14.00 22.07 2.58
CA ILE A 151 13.94 20.61 2.61
C ILE A 151 13.57 20.18 4.02
N LEU A 152 12.43 19.50 4.15
CA LEU A 152 11.90 19.00 5.42
C LEU A 152 12.00 17.47 5.46
N LEU A 153 12.39 16.93 6.61
CA LEU A 153 12.51 15.51 6.90
C LEU A 153 11.36 15.10 7.83
N LYS A 154 10.46 14.25 7.35
CA LYS A 154 9.40 13.66 8.19
C LYS A 154 9.95 12.43 8.90
N ARG A 155 10.25 12.57 10.20
CA ARG A 155 11.09 11.67 11.00
C ARG A 155 10.39 10.40 11.51
N GLU A 156 9.87 9.58 10.60
CA GLU A 156 9.23 8.29 10.96
C GLU A 156 10.20 7.26 11.56
N ASP A 157 11.51 7.45 11.36
CA ASP A 157 12.57 6.72 12.06
C ASP A 157 12.61 6.95 13.58
N LEU A 158 11.93 7.98 14.09
CA LEU A 158 11.83 8.28 15.52
C LEU A 158 10.64 7.61 16.22
N GLN A 159 9.85 6.82 15.50
CA GLN A 159 8.80 5.99 16.11
C GLN A 159 9.39 5.00 17.13
N PRO A 160 8.59 4.46 18.07
CA PRO A 160 9.06 3.48 19.05
C PRO A 160 9.79 2.28 18.43
N VAL A 161 9.29 1.76 17.31
CA VAL A 161 9.89 0.65 16.54
C VAL A 161 10.81 1.11 15.40
N LYS A 162 11.25 2.38 15.45
CA LYS A 162 12.21 2.99 14.52
C LYS A 162 11.79 2.97 13.05
N SER A 163 10.49 2.91 12.77
CA SER A 163 9.93 3.03 11.42
C SER A 163 8.43 3.32 11.46
N PHE A 164 7.86 3.73 10.34
CA PHE A 164 6.42 4.01 10.22
C PHE A 164 5.51 2.76 10.32
N LYS A 165 6.06 1.54 10.26
CA LYS A 165 5.28 0.30 10.05
C LYS A 165 4.28 0.00 11.15
N LEU A 166 4.51 0.47 12.38
CA LEU A 166 3.56 0.34 13.49
C LEU A 166 2.20 0.96 13.21
N ARG A 167 2.14 2.03 12.42
CA ARG A 167 0.90 2.79 12.15
C ARG A 167 -0.14 1.90 11.48
N GLY A 168 0.15 1.36 10.31
CA GLY A 168 -0.78 0.50 9.59
C GLY A 168 -0.94 -0.89 10.18
N ALA A 169 0.11 -1.46 10.78
CA ALA A 169 -0.01 -2.73 11.50
C ALA A 169 -1.05 -2.59 12.63
N TYR A 170 -0.88 -1.59 13.49
CA TYR A 170 -1.83 -1.34 14.57
C TYR A 170 -3.21 -0.92 14.05
N ASN A 171 -3.29 -0.06 13.04
CA ASN A 171 -4.59 0.36 12.51
C ASN A 171 -5.39 -0.83 11.98
N LYS A 172 -4.76 -1.76 11.24
CA LYS A 172 -5.44 -3.00 10.83
C LYS A 172 -5.88 -3.83 12.03
N MET A 173 -4.99 -4.04 12.99
CA MET A 173 -5.26 -4.89 14.14
C MET A 173 -6.36 -4.31 15.05
N ALA A 174 -6.44 -2.98 15.17
CA ALA A 174 -7.45 -2.29 15.97
C ALA A 174 -8.86 -2.31 15.36
N GLN A 175 -9.01 -2.81 14.13
CA GLN A 175 -10.29 -3.06 13.45
C GLN A 175 -10.76 -4.51 13.63
N LEU A 176 -9.92 -5.39 14.19
CA LEU A 176 -10.29 -6.77 14.44
C LEU A 176 -11.26 -6.86 15.62
N THR A 177 -12.19 -7.80 15.50
CA THR A 177 -13.09 -8.19 16.57
C THR A 177 -12.31 -8.84 17.72
N ARG A 178 -12.92 -8.92 18.90
CA ARG A 178 -12.28 -9.58 20.04
C ARG A 178 -11.99 -11.06 19.74
N ASP A 179 -12.92 -11.76 19.10
CA ASP A 179 -12.75 -13.16 18.70
C ASP A 179 -11.56 -13.36 17.75
N GLU A 180 -11.39 -12.47 16.76
CA GLU A 180 -10.23 -12.49 15.86
C GLU A 180 -8.91 -12.23 16.60
N LEU A 181 -8.91 -11.31 17.57
CA LEU A 181 -7.73 -11.04 18.41
C LEU A 181 -7.42 -12.21 19.34
N ASP A 182 -8.43 -12.88 19.90
CA ASP A 182 -8.26 -14.04 20.78
C ASP A 182 -7.71 -15.26 20.02
N ASN A 183 -8.10 -15.45 18.75
CA ASN A 183 -7.49 -16.43 17.85
C ASN A 183 -6.04 -16.07 17.47
N GLY A 184 -5.70 -14.78 17.55
CA GLY A 184 -4.37 -14.25 17.32
C GLY A 184 -4.12 -13.83 15.88
N VAL A 185 -3.01 -13.12 15.69
CA VAL A 185 -2.58 -12.57 14.41
C VAL A 185 -1.26 -13.20 13.97
N ILE A 186 -1.03 -13.20 12.66
CA ILE A 186 0.18 -13.78 12.06
C ILE A 186 0.72 -12.89 10.94
N CYS A 187 2.04 -12.80 10.80
CA CYS A 187 2.67 -12.18 9.64
C CYS A 187 3.99 -12.88 9.27
N SER A 188 4.46 -12.65 8.05
CA SER A 188 5.82 -13.02 7.63
C SER A 188 6.66 -11.76 7.46
N SER A 189 7.64 -11.57 8.34
CA SER A 189 8.61 -10.48 8.27
C SER A 189 9.71 -10.69 9.31
N ALA A 190 10.94 -10.30 8.97
CA ALA A 190 12.07 -10.25 9.89
C ALA A 190 12.53 -8.81 10.21
N GLY A 191 11.73 -7.78 9.86
CA GLY A 191 12.15 -6.38 9.91
C GLY A 191 11.09 -5.44 10.49
N ASN A 192 11.00 -4.24 9.92
CA ASN A 192 10.14 -3.15 10.39
C ASN A 192 8.67 -3.55 10.59
N HIS A 193 8.11 -4.38 9.69
CA HIS A 193 6.72 -4.85 9.82
C HIS A 193 6.53 -5.79 11.02
N ALA A 194 7.47 -6.70 11.26
CA ALA A 194 7.42 -7.63 12.38
C ALA A 194 7.36 -6.90 13.72
N GLN A 195 8.20 -5.87 13.90
CA GLN A 195 8.19 -5.04 15.11
C GLN A 195 6.87 -4.27 15.26
N GLY A 196 6.33 -3.74 14.16
CA GLY A 196 5.02 -3.06 14.17
C GLY A 196 3.88 -3.97 14.60
N VAL A 197 3.82 -5.20 14.09
CA VAL A 197 2.80 -6.20 14.46
C VAL A 197 2.99 -6.66 15.91
N ALA A 198 4.22 -6.96 16.33
CA ALA A 198 4.50 -7.40 17.70
C ALA A 198 4.09 -6.33 18.73
N LEU A 199 4.48 -5.08 18.49
CA LEU A 199 4.08 -3.96 19.35
C LEU A 199 2.55 -3.80 19.38
N GLY A 200 1.90 -3.86 18.22
CA GLY A 200 0.44 -3.74 18.15
C GLY A 200 -0.28 -4.86 18.89
N ALA A 201 0.24 -6.09 18.84
CA ALA A 201 -0.32 -7.23 19.54
C ALA A 201 -0.18 -7.10 21.06
N ALA A 202 0.99 -6.67 21.53
CA ALA A 202 1.21 -6.38 22.94
C ALA A 202 0.24 -5.31 23.45
N LYS A 203 0.02 -4.24 22.67
CA LYS A 203 -0.93 -3.17 23.02
C LYS A 203 -2.38 -3.65 23.10
N LEU A 204 -2.81 -4.52 22.18
CA LEU A 204 -4.18 -5.04 22.10
C LEU A 204 -4.43 -6.27 22.98
N GLY A 205 -3.39 -6.78 23.65
CA GLY A 205 -3.48 -7.98 24.48
C GLY A 205 -3.86 -9.21 23.65
N CYS A 206 -3.21 -9.40 22.50
CA CYS A 206 -3.41 -10.57 21.65
C CYS A 206 -2.09 -11.26 21.29
N LYS A 207 -2.17 -12.52 20.83
CA LYS A 207 -1.01 -13.28 20.38
C LYS A 207 -0.62 -12.84 18.97
N ALA A 208 0.67 -12.56 18.75
CA ALA A 208 1.23 -12.38 17.41
C ALA A 208 2.27 -13.47 17.10
N ILE A 209 2.03 -14.23 16.04
CA ILE A 209 3.02 -15.14 15.44
C ILE A 209 3.74 -14.41 14.31
N ILE A 210 5.06 -14.36 14.42
CA ILE A 210 5.94 -13.70 13.46
C ILE A 210 6.79 -14.79 12.81
N CYS A 211 6.44 -15.15 11.58
CA CYS A 211 7.21 -16.11 10.80
C CYS A 211 8.43 -15.42 10.18
N MET A 212 9.60 -16.01 10.37
CA MET A 212 10.89 -15.52 9.88
C MET A 212 11.66 -16.66 9.22
N PRO A 213 12.50 -16.41 8.20
CA PRO A 213 13.41 -17.43 7.66
C PRO A 213 14.33 -18.03 8.74
N ILE A 214 14.71 -19.29 8.60
CA ILE A 214 15.56 -20.00 9.59
C ILE A 214 16.93 -19.36 9.80
N ASN A 215 17.43 -18.63 8.79
CA ASN A 215 18.71 -17.92 8.80
C ASN A 215 18.58 -16.47 9.27
N THR A 216 17.44 -16.07 9.85
CA THR A 216 17.23 -14.72 10.35
C THR A 216 18.21 -14.42 11.49
N PRO A 217 18.98 -13.32 11.43
CA PRO A 217 19.91 -12.95 12.50
C PRO A 217 19.25 -12.87 13.87
N GLU A 218 19.92 -13.40 14.89
CA GLU A 218 19.39 -13.49 16.25
C GLU A 218 18.98 -12.12 16.82
N ILE A 219 19.68 -11.05 16.46
CA ILE A 219 19.33 -9.68 16.87
C ILE A 219 17.93 -9.26 16.38
N LYS A 220 17.52 -9.67 15.16
CA LYS A 220 16.20 -9.37 14.60
C LYS A 220 15.11 -10.21 15.29
N VAL A 221 15.42 -11.47 15.62
CA VAL A 221 14.54 -12.35 16.42
C VAL A 221 14.34 -11.77 17.83
N ALA A 222 15.42 -11.35 18.47
CA ALA A 222 15.41 -10.78 19.81
C ALA A 222 14.59 -9.49 19.88
N ALA A 223 14.73 -8.59 18.88
CA ALA A 223 13.95 -7.36 18.81
C ALA A 223 12.43 -7.61 18.80
N VAL A 224 11.97 -8.64 18.06
CA VAL A 224 10.55 -9.00 18.01
C VAL A 224 10.08 -9.66 19.31
N LYS A 225 10.89 -10.55 19.90
CA LYS A 225 10.58 -11.18 21.20
C LYS A 225 10.50 -10.14 22.31
N ALA A 226 11.37 -9.13 22.31
CA ALA A 226 11.35 -8.04 23.28
C ALA A 226 10.06 -7.21 23.24
N LEU A 227 9.39 -7.17 22.08
CA LEU A 227 8.09 -6.53 21.89
C LEU A 227 6.90 -7.46 22.19
N GLY A 228 7.15 -8.70 22.65
CA GLY A 228 6.11 -9.67 22.99
C GLY A 228 5.62 -10.54 21.81
N GLY A 229 6.28 -10.48 20.66
CA GLY A 229 5.95 -11.33 19.52
C GLY A 229 6.50 -12.77 19.68
N THR A 230 5.70 -13.75 19.29
CA THR A 230 6.14 -15.16 19.20
C THR A 230 6.77 -15.39 17.84
N VAL A 231 8.07 -15.70 17.80
CA VAL A 231 8.80 -15.94 16.55
C VAL A 231 8.77 -17.42 16.17
N GLU A 232 8.40 -17.71 14.93
CA GLU A 232 8.52 -19.04 14.31
C GLU A 232 9.54 -18.97 13.16
N LEU A 233 10.67 -19.69 13.32
CA LEU A 233 11.72 -19.77 12.30
C LEU A 233 11.40 -20.90 11.31
N VAL A 234 11.01 -20.53 10.09
CA VAL A 234 10.46 -21.44 9.08
C VAL A 234 10.82 -20.99 7.66
N GLY A 235 11.17 -21.95 6.80
CA GLY A 235 11.58 -21.69 5.41
C GLY A 235 13.02 -21.16 5.28
N GLU A 236 13.64 -21.46 4.15
CA GLU A 236 15.00 -21.00 3.81
C GLU A 236 14.99 -19.62 3.12
N SER A 237 13.83 -19.24 2.58
CA SER A 237 13.60 -17.99 1.86
C SER A 237 12.38 -17.24 2.39
N TYR A 238 12.32 -15.92 2.17
CA TYR A 238 11.16 -15.10 2.53
C TYR A 238 9.86 -15.63 1.88
N GLN A 239 9.95 -16.12 0.63
CA GLN A 239 8.81 -16.67 -0.10
C GLN A 239 8.25 -17.92 0.59
N GLU A 240 9.11 -18.84 1.02
CA GLU A 240 8.70 -20.03 1.78
C GLU A 240 8.08 -19.65 3.12
N THR A 241 8.72 -18.74 3.86
CA THR A 241 8.21 -18.23 5.15
C THR A 241 6.83 -17.58 4.98
N GLN A 242 6.64 -16.79 3.92
CA GLN A 242 5.36 -16.14 3.62
C GLN A 242 4.28 -17.15 3.25
N ALA A 243 4.60 -18.13 2.40
CA ALA A 243 3.67 -19.19 2.03
C ALA A 243 3.23 -20.02 3.25
N TYR A 244 4.18 -20.33 4.15
CA TYR A 244 3.89 -20.99 5.43
C TYR A 244 2.96 -20.14 6.29
N ALA A 245 3.28 -18.86 6.51
CA ALA A 245 2.48 -17.97 7.35
C ALA A 245 1.05 -17.80 6.83
N GLN A 246 0.87 -17.69 5.51
CA GLN A 246 -0.45 -17.63 4.89
C GLN A 246 -1.22 -18.95 5.01
N LYS A 247 -0.54 -20.09 4.90
CA LYS A 247 -1.16 -21.40 5.09
C LYS A 247 -1.61 -21.57 6.55
N LYS A 248 -0.72 -21.33 7.51
CA LYS A 248 -1.02 -21.39 8.95
C LYS A 248 -2.15 -20.45 9.35
N SER A 249 -2.16 -19.22 8.82
CA SER A 249 -3.27 -18.27 8.98
C SER A 249 -4.62 -18.89 8.62
N ARG A 250 -4.72 -19.57 7.47
CA ARG A 250 -5.95 -20.23 7.04
C ARG A 250 -6.30 -21.44 7.89
N ASP A 251 -5.32 -22.28 8.20
CA ASP A 251 -5.54 -23.54 8.92
C ASP A 251 -5.91 -23.32 10.39
N GLU A 252 -5.35 -22.29 11.03
CA GLU A 252 -5.55 -21.98 12.46
C GLU A 252 -6.53 -20.82 12.69
N GLY A 253 -7.15 -20.28 11.62
CA GLY A 253 -8.11 -19.18 11.74
C GLY A 253 -7.53 -17.86 12.25
N MET A 254 -6.20 -17.68 12.15
CA MET A 254 -5.51 -16.47 12.57
C MET A 254 -5.58 -15.41 11.48
N VAL A 255 -5.65 -14.13 11.88
CA VAL A 255 -5.69 -13.04 10.89
C VAL A 255 -4.28 -12.71 10.39
N PHE A 256 -4.07 -12.80 9.08
CA PHE A 256 -2.81 -12.40 8.45
C PHE A 256 -2.70 -10.87 8.35
N ILE A 257 -1.68 -10.28 8.99
CA ILE A 257 -1.43 -8.83 8.96
C ILE A 257 -0.50 -8.51 7.79
N ALA A 258 -1.08 -8.00 6.71
CA ALA A 258 -0.34 -7.66 5.49
C ALA A 258 0.64 -6.48 5.73
N PRO A 259 1.85 -6.53 5.16
CA PRO A 259 2.84 -5.46 5.31
C PRO A 259 2.52 -4.16 4.56
N TYR A 260 1.59 -4.20 3.60
CA TYR A 260 1.22 -3.04 2.79
C TYR A 260 -0.13 -3.19 2.07
N ASP A 261 -0.46 -4.37 1.51
CA ASP A 261 -1.64 -4.55 0.66
C ASP A 261 -2.88 -4.90 1.49
N ASP A 262 -3.36 -3.94 2.28
CA ASP A 262 -4.60 -4.01 3.04
C ASP A 262 -5.15 -2.59 3.25
N PRO A 263 -6.44 -2.31 2.99
CA PRO A 263 -7.01 -0.97 3.07
C PRO A 263 -6.82 -0.28 4.43
N TYR A 264 -6.95 -1.01 5.55
CA TYR A 264 -6.73 -0.41 6.87
C TYR A 264 -5.25 -0.19 7.15
N THR A 265 -4.37 -1.06 6.65
CA THR A 265 -2.93 -0.83 6.71
C THR A 265 -2.56 0.45 5.97
N ILE A 266 -3.07 0.64 4.75
CA ILE A 266 -2.88 1.84 3.93
C ILE A 266 -3.40 3.09 4.64
N ALA A 267 -4.62 3.03 5.20
CA ALA A 267 -5.19 4.15 5.97
C ALA A 267 -4.34 4.50 7.20
N GLY A 268 -3.82 3.51 7.93
CA GLY A 268 -2.90 3.78 9.04
C GLY A 268 -1.64 4.50 8.56
N GLN A 269 -1.08 4.13 7.41
CA GLN A 269 0.10 4.83 6.87
C GLN A 269 -0.22 6.24 6.38
N GLY A 270 -1.45 6.46 5.89
CA GLY A 270 -1.93 7.78 5.45
C GLY A 270 -1.96 8.83 6.54
N THR A 271 -1.95 8.44 7.82
CA THR A 271 -1.80 9.37 8.95
C THR A 271 -0.50 10.16 8.88
N VAL A 272 0.55 9.63 8.25
CA VAL A 272 1.79 10.38 7.97
C VAL A 272 1.49 11.57 7.05
N GLY A 273 0.64 11.40 6.03
CA GLY A 273 0.21 12.49 5.15
C GLY A 273 -0.59 13.56 5.88
N ALA A 274 -1.43 13.15 6.84
CA ALA A 274 -2.17 14.06 7.71
C ALA A 274 -1.25 14.92 8.59
N GLU A 275 -0.24 14.30 9.18
CA GLU A 275 0.76 15.03 9.96
C GLU A 275 1.59 15.98 9.08
N ILE A 276 1.99 15.56 7.87
CA ILE A 276 2.75 16.41 6.95
C ILE A 276 2.00 17.70 6.65
N LEU A 277 0.73 17.63 6.21
CA LEU A 277 -0.04 18.83 5.87
C LEU A 277 -0.32 19.73 7.08
N ARG A 278 -0.39 19.17 8.29
CA ARG A 278 -0.52 19.95 9.53
C ARG A 278 0.77 20.66 9.94
N GLN A 279 1.93 20.13 9.55
CA GLN A 279 3.25 20.55 10.06
C GLN A 279 4.03 21.47 9.12
N CYS A 280 3.56 21.71 7.89
CA CYS A 280 4.23 22.60 6.95
C CYS A 280 3.26 23.60 6.30
N ASP A 281 3.83 24.68 5.76
CA ASP A 281 3.09 25.62 4.91
C ASP A 281 2.68 24.95 3.60
N MET A 282 1.38 24.62 3.51
CA MET A 282 0.81 23.92 2.36
C MET A 282 0.83 24.77 1.08
N ASP A 283 0.87 26.10 1.19
CA ASP A 283 0.84 26.99 0.02
C ASP A 283 2.20 27.05 -0.69
N ASN A 284 3.27 26.70 0.03
CA ASN A 284 4.61 26.60 -0.54
C ASN A 284 5.11 25.15 -0.76
N LEU A 285 4.33 24.15 -0.36
CA LEU A 285 4.69 22.74 -0.51
C LEU A 285 4.57 22.30 -1.97
N GLU A 286 5.72 22.05 -2.62
CA GLU A 286 5.81 21.59 -4.01
C GLU A 286 5.60 20.08 -4.12
N ALA A 287 6.29 19.30 -3.28
CA ALA A 287 6.30 17.85 -3.40
C ALA A 287 6.60 17.11 -2.08
N VAL A 288 5.98 15.94 -1.93
CA VAL A 288 6.26 14.95 -0.88
C VAL A 288 6.87 13.70 -1.51
N PHE A 289 8.09 13.35 -1.10
CA PHE A 289 8.84 12.19 -1.55
C PHE A 289 8.66 11.03 -0.58
N VAL A 290 8.22 9.88 -1.11
CA VAL A 290 7.85 8.71 -0.33
C VAL A 290 8.61 7.49 -0.83
N PRO A 291 9.33 6.73 0.03
CA PRO A 291 9.98 5.51 -0.41
C PRO A 291 8.93 4.44 -0.73
N VAL A 292 9.14 3.70 -1.82
CA VAL A 292 8.18 2.72 -2.31
C VAL A 292 8.80 1.33 -2.29
N GLY A 293 8.24 0.45 -1.46
CA GLY A 293 8.39 -1.00 -1.59
C GLY A 293 7.10 -1.58 -2.14
N GLY A 294 6.28 -2.15 -1.26
CA GLY A 294 4.97 -2.68 -1.65
C GLY A 294 3.90 -1.62 -1.94
N GLY A 295 4.15 -0.34 -1.62
CA GLY A 295 3.27 0.79 -1.96
C GLY A 295 2.35 1.30 -0.84
N GLY A 296 2.30 0.65 0.32
CA GLY A 296 1.35 1.01 1.40
C GLY A 296 1.48 2.44 1.92
N LEU A 297 2.71 2.90 2.15
CA LEU A 297 2.97 4.25 2.65
C LEU A 297 2.57 5.32 1.64
N ILE A 298 3.05 5.22 0.41
CA ILE A 298 2.76 6.20 -0.64
C ILE A 298 1.28 6.22 -1.00
N ALA A 299 0.61 5.07 -1.04
CA ALA A 299 -0.82 5.00 -1.33
C ALA A 299 -1.64 5.77 -0.28
N GLY A 300 -1.34 5.58 1.01
CA GLY A 300 -2.03 6.29 2.09
C GLY A 300 -1.73 7.79 2.10
N VAL A 301 -0.44 8.16 1.97
CA VAL A 301 -0.02 9.57 1.91
C VAL A 301 -0.65 10.28 0.70
N ALA A 302 -0.62 9.65 -0.47
CA ALA A 302 -1.20 10.21 -1.68
C ALA A 302 -2.72 10.37 -1.59
N ALA A 303 -3.43 9.36 -1.09
CA ALA A 303 -4.88 9.43 -0.92
C ALA A 303 -5.30 10.59 0.01
N TYR A 304 -4.58 10.81 1.11
CA TYR A 304 -4.85 11.93 2.01
C TYR A 304 -4.55 13.29 1.36
N ILE A 305 -3.33 13.45 0.84
CA ILE A 305 -2.87 14.73 0.29
C ILE A 305 -3.72 15.12 -0.91
N LYS A 306 -3.99 14.20 -1.84
CA LYS A 306 -4.75 14.51 -3.05
C LYS A 306 -6.22 14.82 -2.78
N ALA A 307 -6.79 14.31 -1.70
CA ALA A 307 -8.15 14.64 -1.29
C ALA A 307 -8.29 16.10 -0.80
N LEU A 308 -7.22 16.70 -0.26
CA LEU A 308 -7.26 18.05 0.32
C LEU A 308 -6.54 19.10 -0.53
N ARG A 309 -5.40 18.73 -1.12
CA ARG A 309 -4.48 19.60 -1.87
C ARG A 309 -3.98 18.86 -3.12
N PRO A 310 -4.86 18.63 -4.12
CA PRO A 310 -4.55 17.81 -5.31
C PRO A 310 -3.36 18.30 -6.13
N GLU A 311 -3.02 19.58 -6.03
CA GLU A 311 -1.90 20.23 -6.70
C GLU A 311 -0.52 19.90 -6.08
N ILE A 312 -0.48 19.48 -4.81
CA ILE A 312 0.78 19.05 -4.17
C ILE A 312 1.22 17.72 -4.77
N LYS A 313 2.44 17.65 -5.28
CA LYS A 313 2.96 16.42 -5.89
C LYS A 313 3.27 15.37 -4.82
N VAL A 314 2.86 14.14 -5.05
CA VAL A 314 3.27 12.97 -4.26
C VAL A 314 4.06 12.06 -5.18
N ILE A 315 5.36 11.96 -4.89
CA ILE A 315 6.35 11.31 -5.76
C ILE A 315 6.92 10.10 -5.02
N GLY A 316 6.79 8.93 -5.65
CA GLY A 316 7.44 7.72 -5.18
C GLY A 316 8.93 7.73 -5.46
N VAL A 317 9.71 7.04 -4.63
CA VAL A 317 11.13 6.83 -4.88
C VAL A 317 11.47 5.36 -4.68
N GLU A 318 12.06 4.75 -5.71
CA GLU A 318 12.48 3.34 -5.73
C GLU A 318 13.97 3.23 -6.07
N PRO A 319 14.68 2.20 -5.56
CA PRO A 319 15.99 1.85 -6.07
C PRO A 319 15.90 1.38 -7.53
N THR A 320 16.92 1.66 -8.34
CA THR A 320 17.01 1.15 -9.72
C THR A 320 16.96 -0.38 -9.77
N GLY A 321 17.49 -1.05 -8.75
CA GLY A 321 17.46 -2.51 -8.60
C GLY A 321 16.16 -3.09 -8.04
N ALA A 322 15.16 -2.27 -7.67
CA ALA A 322 13.89 -2.69 -7.09
C ALA A 322 12.74 -1.73 -7.49
N ASN A 323 12.54 -1.56 -8.80
CA ASN A 323 11.67 -0.55 -9.42
C ASN A 323 10.28 -1.09 -9.83
N ALA A 324 9.65 -1.92 -8.99
CA ALA A 324 8.43 -2.65 -9.35
C ALA A 324 7.23 -1.72 -9.56
N MET A 325 7.07 -0.68 -8.73
CA MET A 325 5.98 0.28 -8.85
C MET A 325 6.15 1.14 -10.11
N ALA A 326 7.35 1.65 -10.38
CA ALA A 326 7.64 2.45 -11.56
C ALA A 326 7.26 1.71 -12.85
N GLN A 327 7.70 0.45 -12.98
CA GLN A 327 7.35 -0.39 -14.13
C GLN A 327 5.85 -0.66 -14.21
N SER A 328 5.22 -1.00 -13.07
CA SER A 328 3.80 -1.29 -13.01
C SER A 328 2.95 -0.09 -13.44
N LEU A 329 3.29 1.11 -12.96
CA LEU A 329 2.59 2.35 -13.30
C LEU A 329 2.81 2.75 -14.76
N ALA A 330 4.01 2.60 -15.29
CA ALA A 330 4.31 2.93 -16.69
C ALA A 330 3.53 2.02 -17.66
N LEU A 331 3.42 0.72 -17.33
CA LEU A 331 2.67 -0.25 -18.12
C LEU A 331 1.16 -0.18 -17.86
N GLY A 332 0.75 0.32 -16.70
CA GLY A 332 -0.63 0.39 -16.28
C GLY A 332 -1.22 -0.95 -15.81
N LYS A 333 -0.36 -1.94 -15.51
CA LYS A 333 -0.68 -3.25 -14.92
C LYS A 333 0.46 -3.69 -13.99
N ARG A 334 0.19 -4.48 -12.95
CA ARG A 334 1.27 -4.94 -12.05
C ARG A 334 2.20 -5.91 -12.76
N ILE A 335 3.50 -5.79 -12.45
CA ILE A 335 4.53 -6.74 -12.88
C ILE A 335 5.16 -7.42 -11.67
N THR A 336 5.87 -8.52 -11.92
CA THR A 336 6.70 -9.18 -10.93
C THR A 336 8.15 -9.10 -11.37
N LEU A 337 9.02 -8.55 -10.53
CA LEU A 337 10.46 -8.57 -10.78
C LEU A 337 11.02 -9.98 -10.54
N SER A 338 11.83 -10.47 -11.48
CA SER A 338 12.52 -11.76 -11.36
C SER A 338 13.51 -11.77 -10.19
N ARG A 339 14.20 -10.63 -9.99
CA ARG A 339 15.15 -10.36 -8.92
C ARG A 339 15.01 -8.93 -8.41
N VAL A 340 15.52 -8.68 -7.22
CA VAL A 340 15.62 -7.36 -6.62
C VAL A 340 16.99 -7.20 -5.99
N ASP A 341 17.55 -6.00 -6.04
CA ASP A 341 18.67 -5.62 -5.19
C ASP A 341 18.19 -5.47 -3.75
N THR A 342 18.99 -5.93 -2.80
CA THR A 342 18.67 -5.98 -1.36
C THR A 342 19.42 -4.93 -0.54
N PHE A 343 20.18 -4.02 -1.18
CA PHE A 343 20.84 -2.91 -0.51
C PHE A 343 19.86 -2.07 0.34
N ALA A 344 18.66 -1.81 -0.18
CA ALA A 344 17.55 -1.20 0.55
C ALA A 344 16.43 -2.23 0.79
N ASP A 345 16.67 -3.12 1.74
CA ASP A 345 15.83 -4.30 2.03
C ASP A 345 14.34 -3.99 2.29
N GLY A 346 14.03 -2.88 2.97
CA GLY A 346 12.67 -2.43 3.24
C GLY A 346 11.85 -2.06 1.99
N VAL A 347 12.52 -1.82 0.84
CA VAL A 347 11.91 -1.52 -0.46
C VAL A 347 12.24 -2.56 -1.53
N ALA A 348 12.95 -3.64 -1.19
CA ALA A 348 13.30 -4.74 -2.09
C ALA A 348 12.09 -5.68 -2.35
N VAL A 349 11.06 -5.16 -3.03
CA VAL A 349 9.79 -5.85 -3.26
C VAL A 349 9.66 -6.29 -4.72
N LYS A 350 9.42 -7.58 -4.94
CA LYS A 350 9.27 -8.14 -6.29
C LYS A 350 7.95 -7.74 -6.96
N GLN A 351 6.87 -7.61 -6.20
CA GLN A 351 5.54 -7.29 -6.72
C GLN A 351 4.79 -6.39 -5.73
N VAL A 352 4.28 -5.28 -6.25
CA VAL A 352 3.52 -4.28 -5.47
C VAL A 352 2.12 -4.79 -5.09
N GLY A 353 1.51 -4.20 -4.07
CA GLY A 353 0.13 -4.55 -3.69
C GLY A 353 -0.89 -4.18 -4.76
N ALA A 354 -1.99 -4.91 -4.82
CA ALA A 354 -3.09 -4.65 -5.74
C ALA A 354 -3.79 -3.33 -5.41
N GLU A 355 -4.15 -3.13 -4.13
CA GLU A 355 -4.83 -1.90 -3.72
C GLU A 355 -3.90 -0.70 -3.76
N THR A 356 -2.66 -0.91 -3.33
CA THR A 356 -1.63 0.14 -3.38
C THR A 356 -1.34 0.57 -4.82
N PHE A 357 -1.32 -0.38 -5.77
CA PHE A 357 -1.16 -0.07 -7.18
C PHE A 357 -2.33 0.75 -7.72
N ARG A 358 -3.58 0.36 -7.40
CA ARG A 358 -4.78 1.10 -7.78
C ARG A 358 -4.70 2.56 -7.32
N LEU A 359 -4.38 2.77 -6.04
CA LEU A 359 -4.26 4.11 -5.46
C LEU A 359 -3.09 4.90 -6.05
N CYS A 360 -1.93 4.28 -6.26
CA CYS A 360 -0.80 4.94 -6.91
C CYS A 360 -1.16 5.37 -8.34
N LYS A 361 -1.84 4.50 -9.09
CA LYS A 361 -2.31 4.81 -10.45
C LYS A 361 -3.35 5.93 -10.47
N GLU A 362 -4.05 6.18 -9.36
CA GLU A 362 -5.04 7.24 -9.22
C GLU A 362 -4.44 8.56 -8.69
N TYR A 363 -3.50 8.51 -7.74
CA TYR A 363 -3.09 9.69 -6.98
C TYR A 363 -1.61 10.08 -7.10
N VAL A 364 -0.71 9.16 -7.45
CA VAL A 364 0.74 9.44 -7.46
C VAL A 364 1.13 10.15 -8.77
N ASP A 365 1.98 11.17 -8.68
CA ASP A 365 2.41 11.97 -9.82
C ASP A 365 3.50 11.29 -10.66
N GLY A 366 4.21 10.33 -10.07
CA GLY A 366 5.18 9.47 -10.71
C GLY A 366 6.15 8.88 -9.70
N VAL A 367 7.16 8.16 -10.20
CA VAL A 367 8.22 7.56 -9.40
C VAL A 367 9.57 8.04 -9.90
N ILE A 368 10.51 8.30 -9.00
CA ILE A 368 11.91 8.58 -9.31
C ILE A 368 12.75 7.36 -8.94
N LEU A 369 13.69 7.01 -9.82
CA LEU A 369 14.66 5.96 -9.55
C LEU A 369 15.98 6.54 -9.02
N VAL A 370 16.54 5.90 -8.01
CA VAL A 370 17.85 6.24 -7.42
C VAL A 370 18.72 5.00 -7.31
N ASP A 371 20.04 5.16 -7.41
CA ASP A 371 20.98 4.06 -7.22
C ASP A 371 21.47 3.97 -5.75
N ASN A 372 22.27 2.95 -5.47
CA ASN A 372 22.82 2.72 -4.13
C ASN A 372 23.80 3.81 -3.70
N ALA A 373 24.49 4.46 -4.66
CA ALA A 373 25.41 5.55 -4.38
C ALA A 373 24.66 6.80 -3.91
N ALA A 374 23.58 7.17 -4.60
CA ALA A 374 22.68 8.26 -4.22
C ALA A 374 22.01 7.98 -2.87
N THR A 375 21.59 6.74 -2.63
CA THR A 375 21.03 6.29 -1.34
C THR A 375 22.06 6.43 -0.22
N SER A 376 23.29 5.95 -0.42
CA SER A 376 24.38 6.07 0.56
C SER A 376 24.74 7.53 0.85
N ALA A 377 24.76 8.37 -0.18
CA ALA A 377 24.98 9.80 -0.03
C ALA A 377 23.87 10.46 0.80
N ALA A 378 22.61 10.06 0.61
CA ALA A 378 21.49 10.55 1.39
C ALA A 378 21.56 10.13 2.87
N ILE A 379 22.03 8.92 3.19
CA ILE A 379 22.31 8.51 4.58
C ILE A 379 23.34 9.46 5.20
N LYS A 380 24.44 9.74 4.49
CA LYS A 380 25.47 10.69 4.93
C LYS A 380 24.91 12.09 5.14
N ASP A 381 24.05 12.56 4.24
CA ASP A 381 23.45 13.89 4.36
C ASP A 381 22.58 14.01 5.61
N VAL A 382 21.70 13.03 5.86
CA VAL A 382 20.85 13.03 7.06
C VAL A 382 21.69 12.93 8.34
N PHE A 383 22.78 12.17 8.32
CA PHE A 383 23.72 12.14 9.44
C PHE A 383 24.37 13.51 9.68
N ASN A 384 24.74 14.24 8.63
CA ASN A 384 25.30 15.58 8.77
C ASN A 384 24.30 16.59 9.32
N GLU A 385 23.02 16.46 8.94
CA GLU A 385 21.94 17.34 9.39
C GLU A 385 21.51 17.06 10.83
N THR A 386 21.37 15.79 11.20
CA THR A 386 20.62 15.40 12.41
C THR A 386 21.40 14.48 13.34
N ARG A 387 22.62 14.07 12.97
CA ARG A 387 23.44 13.06 13.69
C ARG A 387 22.73 11.73 13.90
N SER A 388 21.70 11.46 13.11
CA SER A 388 20.94 10.20 13.08
C SER A 388 21.39 9.36 11.90
N ILE A 389 21.46 8.04 12.08
CA ILE A 389 21.75 7.09 11.01
C ILE A 389 20.42 6.49 10.56
N LEU A 390 20.10 6.64 9.28
CA LEU A 390 18.96 5.98 8.66
C LEU A 390 19.38 4.63 8.08
N GLU A 391 18.45 3.69 8.03
CA GLU A 391 18.60 2.51 7.18
C GLU A 391 18.53 2.92 5.70
N PRO A 392 19.04 2.13 4.74
CA PRO A 392 19.04 2.52 3.34
C PRO A 392 17.65 2.86 2.79
N SER A 393 16.63 2.04 3.09
CA SER A 393 15.22 2.34 2.74
C SER A 393 14.67 3.61 3.39
N GLY A 394 15.20 3.98 4.55
CA GLY A 394 14.91 5.24 5.25
C GLY A 394 15.41 6.47 4.49
N ALA A 395 16.51 6.35 3.74
CA ALA A 395 17.15 7.46 3.04
C ALA A 395 16.75 7.61 1.56
N VAL A 396 16.11 6.61 0.95
CA VAL A 396 15.74 6.60 -0.48
C VAL A 396 14.94 7.84 -0.87
N ALA A 397 13.96 8.27 -0.07
CA ALA A 397 13.16 9.46 -0.38
C ALA A 397 13.98 10.77 -0.38
N VAL A 398 14.99 10.88 0.49
CA VAL A 398 15.90 12.03 0.52
C VAL A 398 16.77 12.06 -0.75
N ALA A 399 17.25 10.90 -1.20
CA ALA A 399 17.97 10.78 -2.47
C ALA A 399 17.09 11.23 -3.65
N GLY A 400 15.84 10.76 -3.71
CA GLY A 400 14.89 11.15 -4.77
C GLY A 400 14.57 12.65 -4.77
N ALA A 401 14.39 13.25 -3.59
CA ALA A 401 14.15 14.69 -3.45
C ALA A 401 15.31 15.53 -4.02
N LYS A 402 16.56 15.15 -3.71
CA LYS A 402 17.76 15.83 -4.21
C LYS A 402 17.86 15.77 -5.73
N GLU A 403 17.62 14.59 -6.32
CA GLU A 403 17.66 14.41 -7.77
C GLU A 403 16.53 15.16 -8.48
N TYR A 404 15.32 15.16 -7.91
CA TYR A 404 14.20 15.95 -8.42
C TYR A 404 14.53 17.45 -8.47
N ILE A 405 14.99 18.01 -7.35
CA ILE A 405 15.31 19.43 -7.27
C ILE A 405 16.35 19.82 -8.32
N ARG A 406 17.39 18.99 -8.49
CA ARG A 406 18.46 19.24 -9.46
C ARG A 406 17.92 19.21 -10.90
N ASN A 407 17.13 18.21 -11.25
CA ASN A 407 16.68 18.00 -12.62
C ASN A 407 15.59 18.97 -13.07
N TYR A 408 14.69 19.34 -12.16
CA TYR A 408 13.59 20.25 -12.46
C TYR A 408 13.90 21.70 -12.07
N ASN A 409 15.13 21.98 -11.62
CA ASN A 409 15.60 23.29 -11.18
C ASN A 409 14.62 23.99 -10.21
N ILE A 410 14.11 23.23 -9.24
CA ILE A 410 13.18 23.75 -8.24
C ILE A 410 13.92 24.75 -7.34
N LYS A 411 13.31 25.90 -7.07
CA LYS A 411 13.88 26.98 -6.24
C LYS A 411 12.81 27.63 -5.38
N ASN A 412 13.19 28.05 -4.18
CA ASN A 412 12.34 28.77 -3.22
C ASN A 412 11.03 28.05 -2.87
N LYS A 413 11.01 26.71 -2.98
CA LYS A 413 9.87 25.86 -2.63
C LYS A 413 10.16 25.02 -1.40
N THR A 414 9.10 24.49 -0.80
CA THR A 414 9.19 23.50 0.25
C THR A 414 9.03 22.11 -0.34
N VAL A 415 9.92 21.18 0.02
CA VAL A 415 9.80 19.76 -0.30
C VAL A 415 9.95 18.94 0.97
N VAL A 416 9.19 17.84 1.06
CA VAL A 416 9.22 16.93 2.20
C VAL A 416 9.76 15.58 1.76
N ALA A 417 10.73 15.04 2.46
CA ALA A 417 11.17 13.65 2.31
C ALA A 417 10.85 12.85 3.58
N ILE A 418 10.21 11.70 3.41
CA ILE A 418 9.90 10.82 4.55
C ILE A 418 11.11 9.95 4.88
N THR A 419 11.68 10.11 6.08
CA THR A 419 12.75 9.25 6.59
C THR A 419 12.14 8.04 7.28
N SER A 420 11.91 6.99 6.49
CA SER A 420 10.93 5.95 6.79
C SER A 420 11.33 4.94 7.88
N GLY A 421 12.62 4.79 8.16
CA GLY A 421 13.12 3.85 9.16
C GLY A 421 14.61 3.99 9.46
N ALA A 422 15.05 3.34 10.54
CA ALA A 422 16.43 3.33 11.02
C ALA A 422 16.86 1.98 11.66
N ASN A 423 16.28 0.85 11.24
CA ASN A 423 16.69 -0.48 11.67
C ASN A 423 17.66 -1.09 10.64
N MET A 424 18.97 -0.87 10.83
CA MET A 424 20.04 -1.35 9.93
C MET A 424 20.92 -2.39 10.59
#